data_AF-A0A7Y7D414-F1
#
_entry.id   AF-A0A7Y7D414-F1
#
_cell.length_a   1.000
_cell.length_b   1.000
_cell.length_c   1.000
_cell.angle_alpha   90.00
_cell.angle_beta   90.00
_cell.angle_gamma   90.00
#
_symmetry.space_group_name_H-M   'P 1'
#
loop_
_entity.id
_entity.type
_entity.pdbx_description
1 polymer ?
#
loop_
_entity_poly.entity_id
_entity_poly.type
_entity_poly.pdbx_seq_one_letter_code
_entity_poly.pdbx_strand_id
1 'polypeptide(L)'
;MEEVRTLLSDLLPSLIQSATISYEAFSMAEVPEDAKGFSAHHAACKAALSHVELLTKLVRWAEKEEETSAPTLSEDEEIAGLLAGARAALQELEA
;
A
#
# COMPACT_ATOMS: atom_id res chain seq x y z
N MET A 1 13.18 13.82 -2.18
CA MET A 1 12.26 12.77 -1.66
C MET A 1 11.34 12.26 -2.76
N GLU A 2 10.80 13.14 -3.60
CA GLU A 2 9.95 12.74 -4.73
C GLU A 2 10.69 11.87 -5.76
N GLU A 3 11.90 12.27 -6.17
CA GLU A 3 12.75 11.49 -7.08
C GLU A 3 13.02 10.06 -6.56
N VAL A 4 13.10 9.90 -5.23
CA VAL A 4 13.29 8.61 -4.58
C VAL A 4 12.01 7.78 -4.62
N ARG A 5 10.83 8.39 -4.45
CA ARG A 5 9.55 7.70 -4.60
C ARG A 5 9.36 7.22 -6.03
N THR A 6 9.57 8.08 -7.03
CA THR A 6 9.45 7.69 -8.45
C THR A 6 10.39 6.53 -8.78
N LEU A 7 11.66 6.62 -8.39
CA LEU A 7 12.62 5.53 -8.59
C LEU A 7 12.18 4.22 -7.93
N LEU A 8 11.63 4.29 -6.71
CA LEU A 8 11.16 3.13 -5.99
C LEU A 8 9.87 2.56 -6.61
N SER A 9 8.93 3.40 -7.05
CA SER A 9 7.73 2.97 -7.77
C SER A 9 8.07 2.19 -9.04
N ASP A 10 9.11 2.59 -9.76
CA ASP A 10 9.57 1.88 -10.96
C ASP A 10 10.28 0.54 -10.62
N LEU A 11 11.09 0.52 -9.56
CA LEU A 11 11.95 -0.62 -9.24
C LEU A 11 11.22 -1.72 -8.45
N LEU A 12 10.41 -1.35 -7.46
CA LEU A 12 9.83 -2.27 -6.48
C LEU A 12 8.95 -3.38 -7.06
N PRO A 13 8.12 -3.16 -8.12
CA PRO A 13 7.32 -4.24 -8.70
C PRO A 13 8.17 -5.43 -9.16
N SER A 14 9.31 -5.18 -9.81
CA SER A 14 10.23 -6.23 -10.24
C SER A 14 10.91 -6.93 -9.06
N LEU A 15 11.28 -6.18 -8.02
CA LEU A 15 11.87 -6.76 -6.80
C LEU A 15 10.88 -7.65 -6.04
N ILE A 16 9.61 -7.26 -5.94
CA ILE A 16 8.54 -8.07 -5.33
C ILE A 16 8.38 -9.38 -6.11
N GLN A 17 8.32 -9.30 -7.44
CA GLN A 17 8.21 -10.49 -8.28
C GLN A 17 9.40 -11.43 -8.06
N SER A 18 10.63 -10.91 -8.09
CA SER A 18 11.85 -11.69 -7.89
C SER A 18 11.90 -12.35 -6.50
N ALA A 19 11.55 -11.61 -5.45
CA ALA A 19 11.51 -12.12 -4.08
C ALA A 19 10.43 -13.21 -3.92
N THR A 20 9.27 -13.04 -4.56
CA THR A 20 8.17 -14.02 -4.52
C THR A 20 8.56 -15.32 -5.24
N ILE A 21 9.15 -15.23 -6.44
CA ILE A 21 9.64 -16.40 -7.19
C ILE A 21 10.72 -17.15 -6.38
N SER A 22 11.64 -16.41 -5.76
CA SER A 22 12.71 -17.00 -4.94
C SER A 22 12.14 -17.72 -3.71
N TYR A 23 11.14 -17.13 -3.06
CA TYR A 23 10.41 -17.76 -1.96
C TYR A 23 9.71 -19.05 -2.42
N GLU A 24 8.94 -19.00 -3.51
CA GLU A 24 8.23 -20.18 -4.01
C GLU A 24 9.20 -21.31 -4.31
N ALA A 25 10.26 -21.03 -5.08
CA ALA A 25 11.29 -22.01 -5.42
C ALA A 25 11.95 -22.62 -4.19
N PHE A 26 12.30 -21.80 -3.18
CA PHE A 26 12.93 -22.29 -1.96
C PHE A 26 11.96 -23.09 -1.08
N SER A 27 10.70 -22.64 -0.96
CA SER A 27 9.68 -23.30 -0.15
C SER A 27 9.23 -24.65 -0.71
N MET A 28 9.36 -24.86 -2.02
CA MET A 28 9.09 -26.12 -2.69
C MET A 28 10.29 -27.07 -2.70
N ALA A 29 11.47 -26.61 -2.27
CA ALA A 29 12.64 -27.47 -2.15
C ALA A 29 12.44 -28.52 -1.05
N GLU A 30 13.20 -29.61 -1.12
CA GLU A 30 13.18 -30.66 -0.11
C GLU A 30 13.50 -30.08 1.27
N VAL A 31 12.60 -30.33 2.23
CA VAL A 31 12.75 -29.85 3.60
C VAL A 31 13.71 -30.80 4.34
N PRO A 32 14.79 -30.31 4.95
CA PRO A 32 15.70 -31.16 5.69
C PRO A 32 15.00 -31.87 6.88
N GLU A 33 15.29 -33.15 7.06
CA GLU A 33 14.69 -33.97 8.12
C GLU A 33 15.27 -33.70 9.51
N ASP A 34 16.50 -33.18 9.58
CA ASP A 34 17.13 -32.86 10.86
C ASP A 34 16.60 -31.54 11.43
N ALA A 35 16.48 -31.47 12.76
CA ALA A 35 15.87 -30.31 13.43
C ALA A 35 16.57 -28.98 13.11
N LYS A 36 17.90 -28.99 12.90
CA LYS A 36 18.67 -27.78 12.57
C LYS A 36 18.37 -27.34 11.13
N GLY A 37 18.38 -28.27 10.19
CA GLY A 37 18.03 -28.03 8.80
C GLY A 37 16.58 -27.56 8.64
N PHE A 38 15.62 -28.22 9.29
CA PHE A 38 14.22 -27.80 9.32
C PHE A 38 14.06 -26.36 9.83
N SER A 39 14.68 -26.06 10.99
CA SER A 39 14.63 -24.72 11.57
C SER A 39 15.25 -23.67 10.66
N ALA A 40 16.37 -23.98 10.00
CA ALA A 40 17.05 -23.07 9.07
C ALA A 40 16.21 -22.82 7.81
N HIS A 41 15.64 -23.88 7.23
CA HIS A 41 14.76 -23.79 6.07
C HIS A 41 13.55 -22.90 6.37
N HIS A 42 12.86 -23.16 7.48
CA HIS A 42 11.69 -22.37 7.87
C HIS A 42 12.04 -20.92 8.23
N ALA A 43 13.19 -20.68 8.87
CA ALA A 43 13.67 -19.33 9.13
C ALA A 43 13.96 -18.56 7.83
N ALA A 44 14.54 -19.21 6.82
CA ALA A 44 14.76 -18.62 5.51
C ALA A 44 13.43 -18.28 4.80
N CYS A 45 12.45 -19.19 4.82
CA CYS A 45 11.10 -18.92 4.30
C CYS A 45 10.46 -17.69 4.97
N LYS A 46 10.52 -17.61 6.31
CA LYS A 46 10.01 -16.44 7.05
C LYS A 46 10.71 -15.16 6.66
N ALA A 47 12.05 -15.18 6.54
CA ALA A 47 12.82 -14.01 6.14
C ALA A 47 12.43 -13.54 4.72
N ALA A 48 12.22 -14.46 3.79
CA ALA A 48 11.77 -14.14 2.44
C ALA A 48 10.37 -13.50 2.42
N LEU A 49 9.43 -14.04 3.21
CA LEU A 49 8.08 -13.45 3.33
C LEU A 49 8.11 -12.06 3.98
N SER A 50 8.91 -11.87 5.03
CA SER A 50 9.11 -10.55 5.65
C SER A 50 9.73 -9.55 4.66
N HIS A 51 10.62 -10.00 3.78
CA HIS A 51 11.18 -9.16 2.72
C HIS A 51 10.12 -8.75 1.71
N VAL A 52 9.28 -9.69 1.25
CA VAL A 52 8.15 -9.38 0.36
C VAL A 52 7.19 -8.37 1.01
N GLU A 53 6.83 -8.58 2.28
CA GLU A 53 5.98 -7.65 3.04
C GLU A 53 6.59 -6.24 3.10
N LEU A 54 7.90 -6.13 3.37
CA LEU A 54 8.61 -4.85 3.40
C LEU A 54 8.54 -4.15 2.04
N LEU A 55 8.81 -4.86 0.94
CA LEU A 55 8.73 -4.30 -0.40
C LEU A 55 7.30 -3.82 -0.73
N THR A 56 6.27 -4.58 -0.35
CA THR A 56 4.87 -4.16 -0.52
C THR A 56 4.55 -2.89 0.28
N LYS A 57 5.07 -2.76 1.50
CA LYS A 57 4.92 -1.53 2.30
C LYS A 57 5.62 -0.34 1.64
N LEU A 58 6.79 -0.54 1.05
CA LEU A 58 7.52 0.50 0.32
C LEU A 58 6.77 0.94 -0.94
N VAL A 59 6.14 0.02 -1.68
CA VAL A 59 5.28 0.35 -2.83
C VAL A 59 4.15 1.26 -2.38
N ARG A 60 3.41 0.86 -1.34
CA ARG A 60 2.29 1.67 -0.80
C ARG A 60 2.73 3.06 -0.34
N TRP A 61 3.95 3.18 0.18
CA TRP A 61 4.52 4.47 0.56
C TRP A 61 4.94 5.31 -0.65
N ALA A 62 5.43 4.67 -1.72
CA ALA A 62 5.86 5.33 -2.95
C ALA A 62 4.67 5.74 -3.84
N GLU A 63 3.61 4.92 -3.88
CA GLU A 63 2.32 5.19 -4.54
C GLU A 63 1.45 6.19 -3.78
N LYS A 64 1.75 6.43 -2.50
CA LYS A 64 1.24 7.61 -1.81
C LYS A 64 1.96 8.83 -2.39
N GLU A 65 1.60 9.18 -3.64
CA GLU A 65 1.41 10.57 -4.02
C GLU A 65 0.75 11.23 -2.83
N GLU A 66 1.23 12.43 -2.48
CA GLU A 66 0.51 13.27 -1.54
C GLU A 66 -0.97 13.00 -1.77
N GLU A 67 -1.67 12.55 -0.71
CA GLU A 67 -3.02 13.04 -0.53
C GLU A 67 -2.84 14.56 -0.61
N THR A 68 -2.85 15.10 -1.84
CA THR A 68 -3.68 16.22 -2.19
C THR A 68 -5.01 15.78 -1.63
N SER A 69 -5.13 16.04 -0.33
CA SER A 69 -6.37 16.22 0.35
C SER A 69 -6.99 17.23 -0.59
N ALA A 70 -7.84 16.78 -1.53
CA ALA A 70 -8.83 17.65 -2.10
C ALA A 70 -9.33 18.41 -0.89
N PRO A 71 -9.17 19.75 -0.85
CA PRO A 71 -9.19 20.51 0.39
C PRO A 71 -10.37 19.98 1.17
N THR A 72 -10.10 19.23 2.24
CA THR A 72 -11.17 18.62 3.00
C THR A 72 -11.79 19.83 3.62
N LEU A 73 -12.91 20.25 3.03
CA LEU A 73 -13.73 21.31 3.56
C LEU A 73 -13.86 20.96 5.04
N SER A 74 -13.54 21.92 5.90
CA SER A 74 -13.86 21.76 7.31
C SER A 74 -15.32 21.35 7.42
N GLU A 75 -15.67 20.57 8.44
CA GLU A 75 -17.05 20.12 8.65
C GLU A 75 -18.03 21.31 8.57
N ASP A 76 -17.60 22.49 9.02
CA ASP A 76 -18.32 23.76 8.91
C ASP A 76 -18.54 24.23 7.46
N GLU A 77 -17.54 24.10 6.58
CA GLU A 77 -17.64 24.46 5.15
C GLU A 77 -18.54 23.48 4.37
N GLU A 78 -18.49 22.19 4.70
CA GLU A 78 -19.40 21.18 4.13
C GLU A 78 -20.85 21.45 4.55
N ILE A 79 -21.08 21.71 5.85
CA ILE A 79 -22.39 22.05 6.39
C ILE A 79 -22.91 23.36 5.77
N ALA A 80 -22.05 24.37 5.62
CA ALA A 80 -22.42 25.63 4.98
C ALA A 80 -22.83 25.43 3.51
N GLY A 81 -22.11 24.60 2.76
CA GLY A 81 -22.45 24.25 1.38
C GLY A 81 -23.80 23.54 1.26
N LEU A 82 -24.06 22.54 2.13
CA LEU A 82 -25.32 21.81 2.17
C LEU A 82 -26.51 22.72 2.55
N LEU A 83 -26.34 23.61 3.53
CA LEU A 83 -27.36 24.59 3.93
C LEU A 83 -27.65 25.61 2.83
N ALA A 84 -26.63 26.08 2.12
CA ALA A 84 -26.80 27.00 0.99
C ALA A 84 -27.58 26.32 -0.16
N GLY A 85 -27.23 25.09 -0.50
CA GLY A 85 -27.96 24.30 -1.52
C GLY A 85 -29.42 24.05 -1.14
N ALA A 86 -29.69 23.69 0.12
CA ALA A 86 -31.04 23.48 0.62
C ALA A 86 -31.89 24.77 0.57
N ARG A 87 -31.31 25.93 0.90
CA ARG A 87 -32.00 27.23 0.83
C ARG A 87 -32.32 27.64 -0.61
N ALA A 88 -31.39 27.45 -1.54
CA ALA A 88 -31.60 27.77 -2.95
C ALA A 88 -32.73 26.93 -3.56
N ALA A 89 -32.76 25.62 -3.28
CA ALA A 89 -33.81 24.72 -3.76
C ALA A 89 -35.21 25.10 -3.22
N LEU A 90 -35.29 25.57 -1.98
CA LEU A 90 -36.55 26.07 -1.40
C LEU A 90 -37.00 27.38 -2.06
N GLN A 91 -36.07 28.30 -2.35
CA GLN A 91 -36.40 29.54 -3.06
C GLN A 91 -36.89 29.30 -4.49
N GLU A 92 -36.35 28.29 -5.20
CA GLU A 92 -36.85 27.90 -6.52
C GLU A 92 -38.28 27.32 -6.49
N LEU A 93 -38.69 26.73 -5.36
CA LEU A 93 -40.05 26.22 -5.17
C LEU A 93 -41.06 27.30 -4.75
N GLU A 94 -40.58 28.41 -4.19
CA GLU A 94 -41.40 29.55 -3.74
C GLU A 94 -41.51 30.68 -4.78
N ALA A 95 -40.82 30.56 -5.93
CA ALA A 95 -40.82 31.50 -7.05
C ALA A 95 -41.81 31.10 -8.16
#